data_AF-A0A363UKY3-F1
#
_entry.id   AF-A0A363UKY3-F1
#
_cell.length_a   1.000
_cell.length_b   1.000
_cell.length_c   1.000
_cell.angle_alpha   90.00
_cell.angle_beta   90.00
_cell.angle_gamma   90.00
#
_symmetry.space_group_name_H-M   'P 1'
#
loop_
_entity.id
_entity.type
_entity.pdbx_description
1 polymer ?
#
loop_
_entity_poly.entity_id
_entity_poly.type
_entity_poly.pdbx_seq_one_letter_code
_entity_poly.pdbx_strand_id
1 'polypeptide(L)'
;MTPTSVRLDDDMLQFLAGMDRRPDETNADLIRKLMAEARQMREGFGDYPAAMRLFGGFASRADAEIKVLEDAADQHSELVARAMNLMSDSFAFAISTAVSSEARPAEQLRKLEMGLAKRLMSMAEVLLQQAVSNYASTYDPTGLEQSMRGRMAGLAKLASIASDVTNGEERS
;
A
#
# COMPACT_ATOMS: atom_id res chain seq x y z
N MET A 1 27.98 -20.45 -16.62
CA MET A 1 27.17 -20.82 -15.45
C MET A 1 27.79 -22.04 -14.80
N THR A 2 27.98 -22.02 -13.49
CA THR A 2 28.45 -23.19 -12.74
C THR A 2 27.22 -23.94 -12.21
N PRO A 3 27.03 -25.24 -12.53
CA PRO A 3 25.88 -25.98 -12.03
C PRO A 3 26.03 -26.23 -10.52
N THR A 4 25.08 -25.72 -9.75
CA THR A 4 24.99 -25.97 -8.29
C THR A 4 23.81 -26.90 -8.03
N SER A 5 24.06 -28.04 -7.39
CA SER A 5 23.01 -28.95 -6.93
C SER A 5 22.46 -28.45 -5.59
N VAL A 6 21.21 -28.00 -5.57
CA VAL A 6 20.48 -27.62 -4.34
C VAL A 6 19.49 -28.72 -4.00
N ARG A 7 19.46 -29.16 -2.73
CA ARG A 7 18.43 -30.08 -2.23
C ARG A 7 17.23 -29.26 -1.78
N LEU A 8 16.05 -29.61 -2.29
CA LEU A 8 14.75 -29.07 -1.87
C LEU A 8 14.03 -30.15 -1.10
N ASP A 9 13.35 -29.77 -0.02
CA ASP A 9 12.42 -30.67 0.67
C ASP A 9 11.07 -30.75 -0.07
N ASP A 10 10.22 -31.67 0.38
CA ASP A 10 8.91 -31.90 -0.24
C ASP A 10 8.00 -30.67 -0.14
N ASP A 11 8.10 -29.90 0.96
CA ASP A 11 7.32 -28.67 1.17
C ASP A 11 7.70 -27.60 0.13
N MET A 12 9.00 -27.42 -0.15
CA MET A 12 9.48 -26.50 -1.18
C MET A 12 9.05 -26.95 -2.58
N LEU A 13 9.04 -28.25 -2.87
CA LEU A 13 8.55 -28.78 -4.14
C LEU A 13 7.05 -28.52 -4.30
N GLN A 14 6.28 -28.69 -3.23
CA GLN A 14 4.85 -28.40 -3.22
C GLN A 14 4.57 -26.90 -3.40
N PHE A 15 5.36 -26.03 -2.76
CA PHE A 15 5.29 -24.59 -2.95
C PHE A 15 5.54 -24.20 -4.43
N LEU A 16 6.61 -24.72 -5.04
CA LEU A 16 6.92 -24.46 -6.45
C LEU A 16 5.82 -24.98 -7.39
N ALA A 17 5.20 -26.11 -7.06
CA ALA A 17 4.09 -26.66 -7.84
C ALA A 17 2.82 -25.79 -7.77
N GLY A 18 2.63 -25.05 -6.68
CA GLY A 18 1.52 -24.12 -6.48
C GLY A 18 1.75 -22.73 -7.07
N MET A 19 2.95 -22.45 -7.60
CA MET A 19 3.24 -21.17 -8.26
C MET A 19 2.70 -21.14 -9.70
N ASP A 20 2.27 -19.95 -10.11
CA ASP A 20 1.82 -19.70 -11.48
C ASP A 20 3.03 -19.79 -12.43
N ARG A 21 2.95 -20.69 -13.43
CA ARG A 21 4.07 -21.02 -14.32
C ARG A 21 3.65 -20.97 -15.78
N ARG A 22 4.57 -20.56 -16.65
CA ARG A 22 4.37 -20.72 -18.10
C ARG A 22 4.46 -22.19 -18.48
N PRO A 23 3.79 -22.64 -19.56
CA PRO A 23 3.78 -24.04 -19.96
C PRO A 23 5.18 -24.62 -20.26
N ASP A 24 6.15 -23.77 -20.56
CA ASP A 24 7.54 -24.09 -20.86
C ASP A 24 8.54 -23.82 -19.71
N GLU A 25 8.07 -23.37 -18.55
CA GLU A 25 8.91 -22.93 -17.43
C GLU A 25 9.33 -24.09 -16.51
N THR A 26 10.64 -24.24 -16.27
CA THR A 26 11.16 -25.30 -15.39
C THR A 26 11.24 -24.86 -13.92
N ASN A 27 11.32 -25.80 -12.98
CA ASN A 27 11.55 -25.48 -11.56
C ASN A 27 12.83 -24.66 -11.35
N ALA A 28 13.86 -24.89 -12.17
CA ALA A 28 15.09 -24.10 -12.12
C ALA A 28 14.86 -22.64 -12.56
N ASP A 29 13.97 -22.40 -13.52
CA ASP A 29 13.60 -21.05 -13.95
C ASP A 29 12.81 -20.33 -12.85
N LEU A 30 11.87 -21.02 -12.20
CA LEU A 30 11.13 -20.50 -11.04
C LEU A 30 12.08 -20.12 -9.89
N ILE A 31 13.05 -20.98 -9.58
CA ILE A 31 14.06 -20.68 -8.55
C ILE A 31 14.90 -19.47 -8.93
N ARG A 32 15.32 -19.34 -10.20
CA ARG A 32 16.05 -18.15 -10.66
C ARG A 32 15.21 -16.89 -10.53
N LYS A 33 13.91 -16.95 -10.85
CA LYS A 33 12.98 -15.85 -10.71
C LYS A 33 12.82 -15.44 -9.24
N LEU A 34 12.57 -16.39 -8.33
CA LEU A 34 12.49 -16.14 -6.89
C LEU A 34 13.79 -15.55 -6.33
N MET A 35 14.94 -16.05 -6.77
CA MET A 35 16.24 -15.51 -6.37
C MET A 35 16.47 -14.09 -6.92
N ALA A 36 16.02 -13.80 -8.13
CA ALA A 36 16.08 -12.46 -8.71
C ALA A 36 15.18 -11.48 -7.93
N GLU A 37 13.96 -11.91 -7.56
CA GLU A 37 13.04 -11.13 -6.72
C GLU A 37 13.63 -10.89 -5.33
N ALA A 38 14.13 -11.94 -4.66
CA ALA A 38 14.78 -11.82 -3.35
C ALA A 38 16.02 -10.92 -3.40
N ARG A 39 16.81 -11.00 -4.49
CA ARG A 39 17.95 -10.12 -4.73
C ARG A 39 17.49 -8.68 -4.90
N GLN A 40 16.45 -8.43 -5.71
CA GLN A 40 15.89 -7.10 -5.92
C GLN A 40 15.34 -6.50 -4.62
N MET A 41 14.71 -7.31 -3.77
CA MET A 41 14.26 -6.88 -2.43
C MET A 41 15.43 -6.50 -1.51
N ARG A 42 16.57 -7.19 -1.63
CA ARG A 42 17.74 -6.99 -0.76
C ARG A 42 18.67 -5.87 -1.22
N GLU A 43 18.82 -5.70 -2.52
CA GLU A 43 19.62 -4.62 -3.14
C GLU A 43 18.85 -3.29 -3.17
N GLY A 44 17.54 -3.33 -2.92
CA GLY A 44 16.69 -2.15 -2.71
C GLY A 44 16.04 -1.65 -3.99
N PHE A 45 14.84 -1.10 -3.84
CA PHE A 45 14.12 -0.39 -4.90
C PHE A 45 14.56 1.07 -4.85
N GLY A 46 15.66 1.38 -5.53
CA GLY A 46 16.27 2.72 -5.53
C GLY A 46 15.39 3.82 -6.12
N ASP A 47 14.31 3.47 -6.80
CA ASP A 47 13.38 4.38 -7.44
C ASP A 47 11.91 4.05 -7.09
N TYR A 48 11.09 5.11 -7.03
CA TYR A 48 9.67 5.03 -6.72
C TYR A 48 8.88 4.03 -7.61
N PRO A 49 9.07 3.97 -8.94
CA PRO A 49 8.38 2.99 -9.78
C PRO A 49 8.69 1.54 -9.41
N ALA A 50 9.92 1.22 -9.00
CA ALA A 50 10.25 -0.13 -8.59
C ALA A 50 9.64 -0.48 -7.23
N ALA A 51 9.57 0.48 -6.29
CA ALA A 51 8.87 0.29 -5.02
C ALA A 51 7.35 0.09 -5.22
N MET A 52 6.75 0.77 -6.21
CA MET A 52 5.36 0.54 -6.60
C MET A 52 5.13 -0.86 -7.16
N ARG A 53 6.04 -1.36 -8.00
CA ARG A 53 5.98 -2.75 -8.50
C ARG A 53 6.09 -3.78 -7.38
N LEU A 54 6.91 -3.53 -6.36
CA LEU A 54 7.01 -4.40 -5.19
C LEU A 54 5.66 -4.50 -4.48
N PHE A 55 5.03 -3.36 -4.19
CA PHE A 55 3.72 -3.35 -3.54
C PHE A 55 2.66 -4.03 -4.43
N GLY A 56 2.65 -3.75 -5.72
CA GLY A 56 1.75 -4.41 -6.67
C GLY A 56 1.93 -5.93 -6.71
N GLY A 57 3.17 -6.42 -6.64
CA GLY A 57 3.45 -7.85 -6.50
C GLY A 57 2.86 -8.44 -5.21
N PHE A 58 3.09 -7.76 -4.09
CA PHE A 58 2.56 -8.16 -2.77
C PHE A 58 1.02 -8.16 -2.72
N ALA A 59 0.39 -7.12 -3.28
CA ALA A 59 -1.06 -6.95 -3.27
C ALA A 59 -1.77 -7.71 -4.41
N SER A 60 -1.05 -8.19 -5.43
CA SER A 60 -1.62 -8.75 -6.66
C SER A 60 -2.70 -9.81 -6.44
N ARG A 61 -2.47 -10.73 -5.50
CA ARG A 61 -3.46 -11.76 -5.16
C ARG A 61 -4.70 -11.16 -4.48
N ALA A 62 -4.50 -10.23 -3.55
CA ALA A 62 -5.62 -9.55 -2.90
C ALA A 62 -6.43 -8.73 -3.90
N ASP A 63 -5.78 -8.00 -4.81
CA ASP A 63 -6.45 -7.24 -5.87
C ASP A 63 -7.25 -8.14 -6.82
N ALA A 64 -6.70 -9.32 -7.17
CA ALA A 64 -7.41 -10.29 -8.00
C ALA A 64 -8.67 -10.84 -7.29
N GLU A 65 -8.55 -11.23 -6.02
CA GLU A 65 -9.68 -11.72 -5.22
C GLU A 65 -10.74 -10.63 -5.00
N ILE A 66 -10.32 -9.38 -4.75
CA ILE A 66 -11.24 -8.23 -4.64
C ILE A 66 -12.04 -8.07 -5.92
N LYS A 67 -11.40 -8.12 -7.09
CA LYS A 67 -12.11 -8.04 -8.38
C LYS A 67 -13.10 -9.18 -8.57
N VAL A 68 -12.73 -10.41 -8.21
CA VAL A 68 -13.65 -11.56 -8.26
C VAL A 68 -14.87 -11.33 -7.38
N LEU A 69 -14.70 -10.76 -6.19
CA LEU A 69 -15.81 -10.42 -5.29
C LEU A 69 -16.68 -9.28 -5.84
N GLU A 70 -16.07 -8.25 -6.42
CA GLU A 70 -16.76 -7.12 -7.05
C GLU A 70 -17.59 -7.56 -8.27
N ASP A 71 -17.00 -8.37 -9.15
CA ASP A 71 -17.66 -8.92 -10.33
C ASP A 71 -18.83 -9.84 -9.93
N ALA A 72 -18.64 -10.67 -8.90
CA ALA A 72 -19.70 -11.55 -8.39
C ALA A 72 -20.86 -10.77 -7.74
N ALA A 73 -20.59 -9.58 -7.20
CA ALA A 73 -21.58 -8.70 -6.59
C ALA A 73 -22.20 -7.69 -7.58
N ASP A 74 -21.71 -7.62 -8.82
CA ASP A 74 -22.03 -6.57 -9.82
C ASP A 74 -21.86 -5.15 -9.24
N GLN A 75 -20.83 -4.96 -8.41
CA GLN A 75 -20.59 -3.73 -7.67
C GLN A 75 -19.09 -3.43 -7.56
N HIS A 76 -18.71 -2.18 -7.80
CA HIS A 76 -17.34 -1.69 -7.65
C HIS A 76 -17.20 -0.74 -6.45
N SER A 77 -16.21 -0.96 -5.59
CA SER A 77 -16.00 -0.14 -4.40
C SER A 77 -14.92 0.92 -4.64
N GLU A 78 -15.37 2.15 -4.89
CA GLU A 78 -14.50 3.33 -4.94
C GLU A 78 -13.69 3.52 -3.65
N LEU A 79 -14.24 3.15 -2.49
CA LEU A 79 -13.52 3.23 -1.22
C LEU A 79 -12.35 2.24 -1.17
N VAL A 80 -12.57 0.98 -1.56
CA VAL A 80 -11.51 -0.05 -1.58
C VAL A 80 -10.43 0.34 -2.57
N ALA A 81 -10.80 0.76 -3.79
CA ALA A 81 -9.85 1.20 -4.81
C ALA A 81 -8.99 2.38 -4.32
N ARG A 82 -9.60 3.40 -3.71
CA ARG A 82 -8.88 4.56 -3.15
C ARG A 82 -7.96 4.17 -1.99
N ALA A 83 -8.41 3.30 -1.09
CA ALA A 83 -7.61 2.83 0.03
C ALA A 83 -6.36 2.07 -0.46
N MET A 84 -6.53 1.13 -1.40
CA MET A 84 -5.41 0.38 -1.99
C MET A 84 -4.40 1.29 -2.67
N ASN A 85 -4.86 2.29 -3.43
CA ASN A 85 -3.98 3.26 -4.08
C ASN A 85 -3.18 4.10 -3.08
N LEU A 86 -3.82 4.63 -2.02
CA LEU A 86 -3.14 5.44 -1.00
C LEU A 86 -2.12 4.64 -0.19
N MET A 87 -2.43 3.38 0.13
CA MET A 87 -1.48 2.48 0.77
C MET A 87 -0.28 2.18 -0.13
N SER A 88 -0.53 1.90 -1.41
CA SER A 88 0.53 1.66 -2.41
C SER A 88 1.47 2.85 -2.54
N ASP A 89 0.92 4.05 -2.70
CA ASP A 89 1.71 5.29 -2.84
C ASP A 89 2.51 5.60 -1.56
N SER A 90 1.92 5.41 -0.38
CA SER A 90 2.61 5.60 0.91
C SER A 90 3.78 4.65 1.07
N PHE A 91 3.59 3.38 0.73
CA PHE A 91 4.63 2.37 0.81
C PHE A 91 5.76 2.63 -0.21
N ALA A 92 5.39 2.91 -1.46
CA ALA A 92 6.35 3.22 -2.51
C ALA A 92 7.18 4.47 -2.18
N PHE A 93 6.55 5.51 -1.63
CA PHE A 93 7.25 6.72 -1.19
C PHE A 93 8.22 6.46 -0.04
N ALA A 94 7.80 5.69 0.97
CA ALA A 94 8.63 5.37 2.12
C ALA A 94 9.89 4.62 1.71
N ILE A 95 9.75 3.57 0.90
CA ILE A 95 10.88 2.76 0.42
C ILE A 95 11.81 3.59 -0.46
N SER A 96 11.27 4.26 -1.48
CA SER A 96 12.10 5.03 -2.42
C SER A 96 12.86 6.17 -1.74
N THR A 97 12.28 6.77 -0.70
CA THR A 97 12.95 7.84 0.05
C THR A 97 14.00 7.29 1.02
N ALA A 98 13.74 6.16 1.67
CA ALA A 98 14.67 5.54 2.63
C ALA A 98 15.89 4.89 1.94
N VAL A 99 15.72 4.37 0.73
CA VAL A 99 16.78 3.71 -0.05
C VAL A 99 17.57 4.72 -0.91
N SER A 100 17.06 5.94 -1.09
CA SER A 100 17.79 6.99 -1.80
C SER A 100 19.13 7.27 -1.10
N SER A 101 20.24 7.21 -1.83
CA SER A 101 21.60 7.40 -1.27
C SER A 101 22.07 8.85 -1.37
N GLU A 102 21.25 9.77 -1.87
CA GLU A 102 21.73 11.07 -2.41
C GLU A 102 21.72 12.22 -1.40
N ALA A 103 21.06 12.07 -0.25
CA ALA A 103 20.87 13.17 0.70
C ALA A 103 21.42 12.85 2.09
N ARG A 104 21.70 13.89 2.88
CA ARG A 104 22.16 13.69 4.27
C ARG A 104 21.03 13.04 5.10
N PRO A 105 21.34 12.18 6.08
CA PRO A 105 20.32 11.45 6.84
C PRO A 105 19.22 12.34 7.44
N ALA A 106 19.58 13.52 7.97
CA ALA A 106 18.60 14.45 8.55
C ALA A 106 17.66 15.07 7.50
N GLU A 107 18.15 15.33 6.29
CA GLU A 107 17.34 15.88 5.20
C GLU A 107 16.41 14.81 4.62
N GLN A 108 16.89 13.57 4.50
CA GLN A 108 16.08 12.41 4.13
C GLN A 108 14.95 12.17 5.11
N LEU A 109 15.25 12.25 6.42
CA LEU A 109 14.24 12.06 7.44
C LEU A 109 13.15 13.14 7.38
N ARG A 110 13.52 14.41 7.17
CA ARG A 110 12.56 15.51 6.98
C ARG A 110 11.70 15.32 5.73
N LYS A 111 12.30 14.89 4.62
CA LYS A 111 11.57 14.59 3.37
C LYS A 111 10.61 13.43 3.56
N LEU A 112 11.05 12.37 4.24
CA LEU A 112 10.24 11.20 4.56
C LEU A 112 9.05 11.59 5.44
N GLU A 113 9.30 12.30 6.54
CA GLU A 113 8.28 12.76 7.48
C GLU A 113 7.24 13.63 6.78
N MET A 114 7.67 14.68 6.08
CA MET A 114 6.75 15.58 5.38
C MET A 114 5.96 14.87 4.27
N GLY A 115 6.61 13.99 3.52
CA GLY A 115 5.96 13.26 2.43
C GLY A 115 4.98 12.19 2.91
N LEU A 116 5.24 11.56 4.07
CA LEU A 116 4.28 10.67 4.73
C LEU A 116 3.14 11.47 5.36
N ALA A 117 3.41 12.60 6.00
CA ALA A 117 2.39 13.47 6.58
C ALA A 117 1.34 13.89 5.54
N LYS A 118 1.76 14.31 4.34
CA LYS A 118 0.85 14.66 3.24
C LYS A 118 -0.06 13.51 2.81
N ARG A 119 0.47 12.28 2.80
CA ARG A 119 -0.30 11.08 2.43
C ARG A 119 -1.26 10.67 3.52
N LEU A 120 -0.85 10.74 4.78
CA LEU A 120 -1.72 10.53 5.93
C LEU A 120 -2.86 11.56 5.96
N MET A 121 -2.60 12.82 5.60
CA MET A 121 -3.65 13.83 5.42
C MET A 121 -4.62 13.45 4.29
N SER A 122 -4.13 12.94 3.16
CA SER A 122 -4.98 12.45 2.06
C SER A 122 -5.86 11.27 2.50
N MET A 123 -5.32 10.35 3.31
CA MET A 123 -6.10 9.26 3.91
C MET A 123 -7.15 9.80 4.89
N ALA A 124 -6.81 10.80 5.71
CA ALA A 124 -7.75 11.44 6.61
C ALA A 124 -8.88 12.15 5.83
N GLU A 125 -8.57 12.78 4.70
CA GLU A 125 -9.57 13.39 3.82
C GLU A 125 -10.56 12.35 3.28
N VAL A 126 -10.08 11.19 2.80
CA VAL A 126 -10.95 10.09 2.35
C VAL A 126 -11.87 9.64 3.48
N LEU A 127 -11.35 9.49 4.71
CA LEU A 127 -12.17 9.10 5.87
C LEU A 127 -13.21 10.17 6.24
N LEU A 128 -12.86 11.45 6.15
CA LEU A 128 -13.78 12.56 6.40
C LEU A 128 -14.86 12.66 5.31
N GLN A 129 -14.53 12.38 4.05
CA GLN A 129 -15.52 12.30 2.96
C GLN A 129 -16.56 11.21 3.23
N GLN A 130 -16.15 10.07 3.81
CA GLN A 130 -17.10 9.03 4.23
C GLN A 130 -17.94 9.46 5.45
N ALA A 131 -17.43 10.38 6.28
CA ALA A 131 -18.11 10.86 7.49
C ALA A 131 -19.19 11.91 7.24
N VAL A 132 -18.91 12.82 6.30
CA VAL A 132 -19.70 14.04 6.09
C VAL A 132 -20.72 13.87 4.97
N SER A 133 -20.52 12.90 4.07
CA SER A 133 -21.40 12.73 2.92
C SER A 133 -22.60 11.82 3.24
N ASN A 134 -23.77 12.20 2.75
CA ASN A 134 -24.90 11.29 2.48
C ASN A 134 -24.58 10.29 1.33
N TYR A 135 -23.30 10.18 0.94
CA TYR A 135 -22.74 9.37 -0.13
C TYR A 135 -21.65 8.45 0.44
N ALA A 136 -21.90 7.82 1.59
CA ALA A 136 -21.05 6.74 2.05
C ALA A 136 -20.91 5.74 0.90
N SER A 137 -19.73 5.72 0.27
CA SER A 137 -19.42 4.82 -0.86
C SER A 137 -19.04 3.45 -0.31
N THR A 138 -19.75 3.05 0.75
CA THR A 138 -19.54 1.84 1.53
C THR A 138 -20.76 0.97 1.35
N TYR A 139 -20.52 -0.33 1.20
CA TYR A 139 -21.60 -1.30 1.02
C TYR A 139 -22.52 -1.40 2.25
N ASP A 140 -22.03 -1.02 3.43
CA ASP A 140 -22.82 -0.90 4.67
C ASP A 140 -22.62 0.49 5.30
N PRO A 141 -23.52 1.45 5.04
CA PRO A 141 -23.46 2.77 5.67
C PRO A 141 -23.76 2.71 7.17
N THR A 142 -24.59 1.77 7.62
CA THR A 142 -25.01 1.67 9.04
C THR A 142 -23.89 1.16 9.94
N GLY A 143 -23.12 0.16 9.48
CA GLY A 143 -21.93 -0.33 10.18
C GLY A 143 -20.79 0.70 10.22
N LEU A 144 -20.66 1.51 9.16
CA LEU A 144 -19.74 2.64 9.13
C LEU A 144 -20.15 3.70 10.17
N GLU A 145 -21.40 4.15 10.17
CA GLU A 145 -21.92 5.12 11.15
C GLU A 145 -21.72 4.64 12.60
N GLN A 146 -21.95 3.35 12.87
CA GLN A 146 -21.71 2.75 14.18
C GLN A 146 -20.22 2.77 14.55
N SER A 147 -19.33 2.49 13.60
CA SER A 147 -17.87 2.56 13.79
C SER A 147 -17.37 4.00 13.96
N MET A 148 -18.06 4.98 13.38
CA MET A 148 -17.73 6.40 13.49
C MET A 148 -18.22 7.03 14.78
N ARG A 149 -19.28 6.47 15.38
CA ARG A 149 -19.84 6.91 16.66
C ARG A 149 -18.75 6.89 17.74
N GLY A 150 -18.43 8.07 18.27
CA GLY A 150 -17.35 8.29 19.25
C GLY A 150 -16.00 8.69 18.65
N ARG A 151 -15.61 8.16 17.48
CA ARG A 151 -14.36 8.55 16.79
C ARG A 151 -14.47 9.91 16.11
N MET A 152 -15.64 10.22 15.55
CA MET A 152 -15.92 11.50 14.89
C MET A 152 -15.92 12.69 15.85
N ALA A 153 -16.34 12.51 17.10
CA ALA A 153 -16.27 13.59 18.09
C ALA A 153 -14.81 14.03 18.38
N GLY A 154 -13.88 13.06 18.44
CA GLY A 154 -12.46 13.34 18.59
C GLY A 154 -11.86 14.03 17.36
N LEU A 155 -12.21 13.56 16.15
CA LEU A 155 -11.73 14.15 14.90
C LEU A 155 -12.32 15.54 14.64
N ALA A 156 -13.59 15.79 14.96
CA ALA A 156 -14.21 17.11 14.89
C ALA A 156 -13.52 18.11 15.84
N LYS A 157 -13.15 17.67 17.04
CA LYS A 157 -12.38 18.50 17.98
C LYS A 157 -10.96 18.79 17.48
N LEU A 158 -10.29 17.81 16.88
CA LEU A 158 -8.98 18.04 16.26
C LEU A 158 -9.08 18.97 15.05
N ALA A 159 -10.14 18.85 14.24
CA ALA A 159 -10.39 19.73 13.11
C ALA A 159 -10.69 21.17 13.54
N SER A 160 -11.45 21.37 14.63
CA SER A 160 -11.69 22.73 15.16
C SER A 160 -10.41 23.37 15.69
N ILE A 161 -9.58 22.59 16.39
CA ILE A 161 -8.26 23.07 16.86
C ILE A 161 -7.36 23.40 15.66
N ALA A 162 -7.35 22.57 14.62
CA ALA A 162 -6.58 22.82 13.42
C ALA A 162 -7.04 24.09 12.68
N SER A 163 -8.37 24.32 12.58
CA SER A 163 -8.90 25.54 11.96
C SER A 163 -8.54 26.81 12.75
N ASP A 164 -8.47 26.72 14.08
CA ASP A 164 -8.07 27.85 14.92
C ASP A 164 -6.58 28.19 14.75
N VAL A 165 -5.73 27.17 14.54
CA VAL A 165 -4.30 27.35 14.26
C VAL A 165 -4.08 27.98 12.89
N THR A 166 -4.77 27.51 11.84
CA THR A 166 -4.63 28.07 10.48
C THR A 166 -5.16 29.50 10.39
N ASN A 167 -6.23 29.84 11.11
CA ASN A 167 -6.81 31.19 11.12
C ASN A 167 -6.05 32.16 12.04
N GLY A 168 -5.27 31.65 13.00
CA GLY A 168 -4.41 32.45 13.88
C GLY A 168 -3.14 32.97 13.19
N GLU A 169 -2.60 32.23 12.21
CA GLU A 169 -1.43 32.64 11.43
C GLU A 169 -1.75 33.74 10.39
N GLU A 170 -2.99 33.85 9.91
CA GLU A 170 -3.40 34.91 8.98
C GLU A 170 -3.61 36.29 9.63
N ARG A 171 -3.55 36.39 10.96
CA ARG A 171 -3.80 37.64 11.73
C ARG A 171 -2.56 38.27 12.38
N SER A 172 -1.35 37.74 12.13
CA SER A 172 -0.08 38.38 12.51
C SER A 172 0.65 38.99 11.31
#